data_AF-A0A3S0VJI1-F1
#
_entry.id   AF-A0A3S0VJI1-F1
#
_cell.length_a   1.000
_cell.length_b   1.000
_cell.length_c   1.000
_cell.angle_alpha   90.00
_cell.angle_beta   90.00
_cell.angle_gamma   90.00
#
_symmetry.space_group_name_H-M   'P 1'
#
loop_
_entity.id
_entity.type
_entity.pdbx_description
1 polymer ?
#
loop_
_entity_poly.entity_id
_entity_poly.type
_entity_poly.pdbx_seq_one_letter_code
_entity_poly.pdbx_strand_id
1 'polypeptide(L)'
;MNNSEARVKKVFDCWMQDRISTQAAALAYYTIFSLAPIILICISIIGIVYGKEAAQGQILAQIKGLIGTEAARQVQEIIVGANKPITAWWARITSVIVLLFSASGVFSEIQTGLNLIWGVKANPNKGWLGIVKARFFSFVMVFGVAFLLLVSLIISALISLFSSYLNPFIGNNILIDSCYARSILSCHIFKLLPSNLVRSKNQFVLNSKVI
;
A
#
# COMPACT_ATOMS: atom_id res chain seq x y z
N MET A 1 33.08 27.04 -19.79
CA MET A 1 32.67 26.02 -18.81
C MET A 1 31.38 25.39 -19.29
N ASN A 2 31.37 24.07 -19.43
CA ASN A 2 30.33 23.33 -20.17
C ASN A 2 29.00 23.29 -19.42
N ASN A 3 27.90 23.61 -20.10
CA ASN A 3 26.54 23.66 -19.54
C ASN A 3 26.06 22.33 -18.91
N SER A 4 26.68 21.20 -19.26
CA SER A 4 26.37 19.88 -18.69
C SER A 4 26.81 19.75 -17.23
N GLU A 5 28.00 20.24 -16.88
CA GLU A 5 28.56 20.15 -15.52
C GLU A 5 27.77 21.01 -14.53
N ALA A 6 27.32 22.18 -14.97
CA ALA A 6 26.47 23.07 -14.18
C ALA A 6 25.10 22.44 -13.86
N ARG A 7 24.52 21.65 -14.78
CA ARG A 7 23.25 20.95 -14.56
C ARG A 7 23.39 19.80 -13.57
N VAL A 8 24.47 19.02 -13.66
CA VAL A 8 24.73 17.91 -12.73
C VAL A 8 24.95 18.44 -11.31
N LYS A 9 25.74 19.51 -11.13
CA LYS A 9 25.89 20.16 -9.83
C LYS A 9 24.55 20.65 -9.27
N LYS A 10 23.73 21.30 -10.09
CA LYS A 10 22.40 21.78 -9.67
C LYS A 10 21.47 20.64 -9.25
N VAL A 11 21.49 19.49 -9.93
CA VAL A 11 20.72 18.31 -9.54
C VAL A 11 21.22 17.74 -8.21
N PHE A 12 22.54 17.67 -8.01
CA PHE A 12 23.13 17.20 -6.76
C PHE A 12 22.80 18.12 -5.58
N ASP A 13 22.87 19.45 -5.77
CA ASP A 13 22.52 20.43 -4.76
C ASP A 13 21.03 20.36 -4.40
N CYS A 14 20.14 20.21 -5.39
CA CYS A 14 18.71 19.98 -5.14
C CYS A 14 18.46 18.64 -4.43
N TRP A 15 19.12 17.56 -4.84
CA TRP A 15 19.01 16.24 -4.21
C TRP A 15 19.37 16.27 -2.73
N MET A 16 20.44 17.00 -2.40
CA MET A 16 20.89 17.19 -1.02
C MET A 16 19.94 18.09 -0.23
N GLN A 17 19.46 19.19 -0.82
CA GLN A 17 18.48 20.08 -0.20
C GLN A 17 17.15 19.37 0.10
N ASP A 18 16.66 18.57 -0.85
CA ASP A 18 15.37 17.87 -0.74
C ASP A 18 15.43 16.62 0.16
N ARG A 19 16.62 16.30 0.71
CA ARG A 19 16.87 15.14 1.60
C ARG A 19 16.33 13.83 1.01
N ILE A 20 16.42 13.67 -0.31
CA ILE A 20 15.79 12.56 -1.04
C ILE A 20 16.30 11.21 -0.52
N SER A 21 17.60 11.10 -0.22
CA SER A 21 18.18 9.88 0.34
C SER A 21 17.61 9.53 1.72
N THR A 22 17.38 10.51 2.58
CA THR A 22 16.79 10.30 3.90
C THR A 22 15.33 9.86 3.80
N GLN A 23 14.57 10.45 2.87
CA GLN A 23 13.19 10.04 2.62
C GLN A 23 13.09 8.63 2.01
N ALA A 24 13.98 8.30 1.06
CA ALA A 24 14.07 6.96 0.49
C ALA A 24 14.44 5.91 1.55
N ALA A 25 15.38 6.24 2.45
CA ALA A 25 15.73 5.38 3.57
C ALA A 25 14.54 5.21 4.54
N ALA A 26 13.84 6.29 4.89
CA ALA A 26 12.66 6.23 5.75
C ALA A 26 11.57 5.33 5.13
N LEU A 27 11.30 5.46 3.83
CA LEU A 27 10.34 4.62 3.12
C LEU A 27 10.74 3.13 3.13
N ALA A 28 12.01 2.82 2.91
CA ALA A 28 12.51 1.45 2.97
C ALA A 28 12.36 0.87 4.38
N TYR A 29 12.74 1.64 5.41
CA TYR A 29 12.56 1.23 6.81
C TYR A 29 11.10 0.99 7.13
N TYR A 30 10.19 1.91 6.77
CA TYR A 30 8.76 1.72 7.00
C TYR A 30 8.22 0.49 6.29
N THR A 31 8.64 0.24 5.06
CA THR A 31 8.21 -0.96 4.30
C THR A 31 8.62 -2.23 5.03
N ILE A 32 9.89 -2.36 5.42
CA ILE A 32 10.41 -3.54 6.11
C ILE A 32 9.74 -3.72 7.48
N PHE A 33 9.64 -2.65 8.28
CA PHE A 33 9.04 -2.71 9.60
C PHE A 33 7.51 -2.91 9.57
N SER A 34 6.82 -2.53 8.49
CA SER A 34 5.38 -2.77 8.32
C SER A 34 5.03 -4.20 7.92
N LEU A 35 5.99 -4.97 7.42
CA LEU A 35 5.77 -6.32 6.88
C LEU A 35 5.21 -7.27 7.96
N ALA A 36 5.81 -7.25 9.16
CA ALA A 36 5.36 -8.04 10.30
C ALA A 36 3.89 -7.74 10.71
N PRO A 37 3.50 -6.49 11.04
CA PRO A 37 2.13 -6.20 11.42
C PRO A 37 1.12 -6.44 10.30
N ILE A 38 1.47 -6.22 9.03
CA ILE A 38 0.59 -6.53 7.89
C ILE A 38 0.30 -8.03 7.82
N ILE A 39 1.32 -8.88 7.95
CA ILE A 39 1.13 -10.34 7.94
C ILE A 39 0.21 -10.80 9.07
N LEU A 40 0.39 -10.26 10.28
CA LEU A 40 -0.46 -10.58 11.43
C LEU A 40 -1.91 -10.17 11.23
N ILE A 41 -2.15 -9.00 10.61
CA ILE A 41 -3.49 -8.56 10.24
C ILE A 41 -4.10 -9.53 9.19
N CYS A 42 -3.35 -9.90 8.16
CA CYS A 42 -3.79 -10.86 7.15
C CYS A 42 -4.18 -12.21 7.75
N ILE A 43 -3.33 -12.76 8.65
CA ILE A 43 -3.61 -14.03 9.36
C ILE A 43 -4.88 -13.89 10.21
N SER A 44 -5.07 -12.75 10.86
CA SER A 44 -6.24 -12.51 11.70
C SER A 44 -7.52 -12.47 10.87
N ILE A 45 -7.54 -11.77 9.75
CA ILE A 45 -8.71 -11.66 8.85
C ILE A 45 -9.02 -13.02 8.21
N ILE A 46 -8.01 -13.68 7.63
CA ILE A 46 -8.19 -14.99 6.97
C ILE A 46 -8.55 -16.07 8.00
N GLY A 47 -7.95 -16.00 9.20
CA GLY A 47 -8.17 -16.94 10.28
C GLY A 47 -9.59 -16.91 10.86
N ILE A 48 -10.31 -15.79 10.73
CA ILE A 48 -11.74 -15.72 11.08
C ILE A 48 -12.58 -16.62 10.16
N VAL A 49 -12.20 -16.76 8.89
CA VAL A 49 -12.97 -17.52 7.89
C VAL A 49 -12.49 -18.96 7.78
N TYR A 50 -11.19 -19.19 7.78
CA TYR A 50 -10.57 -20.49 7.47
C TYR A 50 -9.90 -21.18 8.67
N GLY A 51 -9.84 -20.54 9.84
CA GLY A 51 -9.06 -20.98 11.00
C GLY A 51 -7.63 -20.44 10.99
N LYS A 52 -7.07 -20.16 12.18
CA LYS A 52 -5.75 -19.52 12.33
C LYS A 52 -4.62 -20.38 11.77
N GLU A 53 -4.65 -21.69 12.01
CA GLU A 53 -3.61 -22.62 11.55
C GLU A 53 -3.58 -22.71 10.02
N ALA A 54 -4.75 -22.77 9.38
CA ALA A 54 -4.87 -22.81 7.92
C ALA A 54 -4.39 -21.50 7.27
N ALA A 55 -4.75 -20.36 7.84
CA ALA A 55 -4.31 -19.04 7.38
C ALA A 55 -2.78 -18.90 7.45
N GLN A 56 -2.17 -19.34 8.56
CA GLN A 56 -0.72 -19.34 8.75
C GLN A 56 -0.02 -20.24 7.73
N GLY A 57 -0.51 -21.48 7.57
CA GLY A 57 0.06 -22.44 6.63
C GLY A 57 0.05 -21.95 5.17
N GLN A 58 -1.07 -21.36 4.73
CA GLN A 58 -1.20 -20.82 3.37
C GLN A 58 -0.26 -19.63 3.12
N ILE A 59 -0.18 -18.68 4.05
CA ILE A 59 0.71 -17.53 3.90
C ILE A 59 2.18 -17.97 3.86
N LEU A 60 2.59 -18.89 4.74
CA LEU A 60 3.96 -19.41 4.76
C LEU A 60 4.29 -20.19 3.48
N ALA A 61 3.34 -20.96 2.93
CA ALA A 61 3.52 -21.66 1.66
C ALA A 61 3.74 -20.68 0.49
N GLN A 62 2.98 -19.58 0.44
CA GLN A 62 3.14 -18.54 -0.58
C GLN A 62 4.50 -17.86 -0.47
N ILE A 63 4.93 -17.48 0.73
CA ILE A 63 6.24 -16.84 0.96
C ILE A 63 7.38 -17.79 0.58
N LYS A 64 7.26 -19.07 0.95
CA LYS A 64 8.23 -20.10 0.56
C LYS A 64 8.32 -20.27 -0.96
N GLY A 65 7.18 -20.24 -1.66
CA GLY A 65 7.13 -20.37 -3.12
C GLY A 65 7.68 -19.18 -3.89
N LEU A 66 7.54 -17.97 -3.33
CA LEU A 66 7.95 -16.73 -4.01
C LEU A 66 9.37 -16.27 -3.66
N ILE A 67 9.75 -16.38 -2.39
CA ILE A 67 11.00 -15.78 -1.86
C ILE A 67 11.98 -16.87 -1.40
N GLY A 68 11.47 -18.03 -0.97
CA GLY A 68 12.27 -19.16 -0.51
C GLY A 68 12.05 -19.50 0.96
N THR A 69 12.64 -20.62 1.37
CA THR A 69 12.48 -21.20 2.72
C THR A 69 12.98 -20.30 3.83
N GLU A 70 14.07 -19.56 3.62
CA GLU A 70 14.68 -18.73 4.66
C GLU A 70 13.80 -17.54 5.04
N ALA A 71 13.19 -16.88 4.05
CA ALA A 71 12.23 -15.80 4.30
C ALA A 71 10.97 -16.32 5.01
N ALA A 72 10.47 -17.50 4.61
CA ALA A 72 9.33 -18.12 5.28
C ALA A 72 9.64 -18.45 6.75
N ARG A 73 10.86 -18.92 7.06
CA ARG A 73 11.30 -19.19 8.44
C ARG A 73 11.30 -17.93 9.30
N GLN A 74 11.85 -16.82 8.80
CA GLN A 74 11.84 -15.54 9.53
C GLN A 74 10.42 -15.06 9.83
N VAL A 75 9.52 -15.18 8.85
CA VAL A 75 8.10 -14.83 9.05
C VAL A 75 7.42 -15.74 10.05
N GLN A 76 7.73 -17.04 10.04
CA GLN A 76 7.20 -17.99 11.01
C GLN A 76 7.61 -17.63 12.45
N GLU A 77 8.87 -17.24 12.66
CA GLU A 77 9.36 -16.80 13.97
C GLU A 77 8.63 -15.54 14.47
N ILE A 78 8.36 -14.58 13.58
CA ILE A 78 7.56 -13.38 13.90
C ILE A 78 6.15 -13.78 14.34
N ILE A 79 5.51 -14.71 13.63
CA ILE A 79 4.15 -15.18 13.95
C ILE A 79 4.10 -15.88 15.31
N VAL A 80 5.06 -16.78 15.58
CA VAL A 80 5.15 -17.50 16.85
C VAL A 80 5.42 -16.53 18.01
N GLY A 81 6.30 -15.54 17.80
CA GLY A 81 6.57 -14.50 18.79
C GLY A 81 5.36 -13.62 19.11
N ALA A 82 4.52 -13.32 18.11
CA ALA A 82 3.34 -12.49 18.25
C ALA A 82 2.13 -13.20 18.89
N ASN A 83 2.07 -14.53 18.84
CA ASN A 83 0.95 -15.32 19.37
C ASN A 83 0.97 -15.51 20.91
N LYS A 84 1.88 -14.82 21.63
CA LYS A 84 1.91 -14.86 23.09
C LYS A 84 0.66 -14.16 23.65
N PRO A 85 -0.18 -14.84 24.45
CA PRO A 85 -1.40 -14.22 24.97
C PRO A 85 -1.06 -13.04 25.88
N ILE A 86 -1.50 -11.85 25.49
CA ILE A 86 -1.47 -10.66 26.34
C ILE A 86 -2.54 -10.87 27.41
N THR A 87 -2.09 -11.23 28.62
CA THR A 87 -2.94 -11.58 29.77
C THR A 87 -3.51 -10.35 30.48
N ALA A 88 -2.86 -9.18 30.40
CA ALA A 88 -3.36 -7.94 31.01
C ALA A 88 -4.28 -7.16 30.07
N TRP A 89 -5.52 -6.89 30.48
CA TRP A 89 -6.48 -6.12 29.68
C TRP A 89 -6.04 -4.67 29.45
N TRP A 90 -5.35 -4.07 30.42
CA TRP A 90 -4.72 -2.75 30.29
C TRP A 90 -3.68 -2.68 29.17
N ALA A 91 -2.91 -3.76 29.00
CA ALA A 91 -1.91 -3.86 27.94
C ALA A 91 -2.55 -3.92 26.54
N ARG A 92 -3.75 -4.51 26.42
CA ARG A 92 -4.49 -4.50 25.15
C ARG A 92 -4.91 -3.09 24.75
N ILE A 93 -5.42 -2.31 25.69
CA ILE A 93 -5.85 -0.92 25.45
C ILE A 93 -4.66 -0.05 25.07
N THR A 94 -3.56 -0.11 25.83
CA THR A 94 -2.36 0.68 25.52
C THR A 94 -1.74 0.28 24.18
N SER A 95 -1.72 -1.01 23.84
CA SER A 95 -1.28 -1.45 22.50
C SER A 95 -2.14 -0.87 21.38
N VAL A 96 -3.47 -0.85 21.53
CA VAL A 96 -4.36 -0.25 20.51
C VAL A 96 -4.09 1.25 20.36
N ILE A 97 -3.93 1.98 21.47
CA ILE A 97 -3.63 3.42 21.44
C ILE A 97 -2.27 3.69 20.78
N VAL A 98 -1.24 2.93 21.17
CA VAL A 98 0.11 3.05 20.59
C VAL A 98 0.10 2.71 19.10
N LEU A 99 -0.67 1.70 18.69
CA LEU A 99 -0.82 1.32 17.29
C LEU A 99 -1.49 2.43 16.48
N LEU A 100 -2.58 3.03 16.99
CA LEU A 100 -3.24 4.15 16.33
C LEU A 100 -2.34 5.38 16.20
N PHE A 101 -1.58 5.71 17.26
CA PHE A 101 -0.62 6.81 17.23
C PHE A 101 0.53 6.55 16.24
N SER A 102 1.11 5.34 16.27
CA SER A 102 2.18 4.93 15.36
C SER A 102 1.73 4.95 13.90
N ALA A 103 0.55 4.39 13.61
CA ALA A 103 -0.05 4.42 12.28
C ALA A 103 -0.31 5.86 11.79
N SER A 104 -0.80 6.74 12.67
CA SER A 104 -0.99 8.15 12.32
C SER A 104 0.34 8.88 12.07
N GLY A 105 1.41 8.52 12.77
CA GLY A 105 2.75 9.08 12.56
C GLY A 105 3.30 8.73 11.18
N VAL A 106 3.26 7.44 10.81
CA VAL A 106 3.71 6.97 9.49
C VAL A 106 2.94 7.66 8.35
N PHE A 107 1.62 7.80 8.49
CA PHE A 107 0.83 8.49 7.47
C PHE A 107 1.18 9.97 7.33
N SER A 108 1.55 10.63 8.44
CA SER A 108 2.01 12.01 8.43
C SER A 108 3.33 12.15 7.66
N GLU A 109 4.27 11.23 7.86
CA GLU A 109 5.55 11.22 7.15
C GLU A 109 5.37 10.98 5.64
N ILE A 110 4.47 10.06 5.26
CA ILE A 110 4.14 9.83 3.84
C ILE A 110 3.57 11.11 3.21
N GLN A 111 2.64 11.79 3.89
CA GLN A 111 2.11 13.07 3.39
C GLN A 111 3.20 14.13 3.25
N THR A 112 4.11 14.23 4.21
CA THR A 112 5.24 15.16 4.16
C THR A 112 6.15 14.86 2.97
N GLY A 113 6.51 13.61 2.75
CA GLY A 113 7.35 13.21 1.61
C GLY A 113 6.67 13.45 0.25
N LEU A 114 5.38 13.13 0.15
CA LEU A 114 4.59 13.43 -1.05
C LEU A 114 4.48 14.94 -1.31
N ASN A 115 4.22 15.73 -0.27
CA ASN A 115 4.16 17.19 -0.37
C ASN A 115 5.51 17.80 -0.77
N LEU A 116 6.62 17.21 -0.30
CA LEU A 116 7.98 17.57 -0.73
C LEU A 116 8.20 17.28 -2.21
N ILE A 117 7.90 16.06 -2.68
CA ILE A 117 8.03 15.67 -4.10
C ILE A 117 7.17 16.55 -5.01
N TRP A 118 5.95 16.89 -4.58
CA TRP A 118 5.04 17.74 -5.36
C TRP A 118 5.21 19.25 -5.14
N GLY A 119 6.16 19.68 -4.28
CA GLY A 119 6.43 21.10 -4.01
C GLY A 119 5.25 21.85 -3.38
N VAL A 120 4.29 21.14 -2.77
CA VAL A 120 3.12 21.74 -2.14
C VAL A 120 3.50 22.19 -0.73
N LYS A 121 3.65 23.51 -0.53
CA LYS A 121 3.82 24.08 0.80
C LYS A 121 2.61 23.71 1.66
N ALA A 122 2.84 22.99 2.75
CA ALA A 122 1.81 22.66 3.72
C ALA A 122 1.15 23.96 4.17
N ASN A 123 -0.16 24.10 3.90
CA ASN A 123 -0.89 25.30 4.25
C ASN A 123 -0.97 25.38 5.79
N PRO A 124 -0.30 26.33 6.47
CA PRO A 124 -0.12 26.30 7.92
C PRO A 124 -1.42 26.51 8.71
N ASN A 125 -2.51 26.85 8.01
CA ASN A 125 -3.75 27.36 8.59
C ASN A 125 -4.94 26.38 8.51
N LYS A 126 -4.68 25.06 8.38
CA LYS A 126 -5.73 24.06 8.56
C LYS A 126 -5.83 23.73 10.06
N GLY A 127 -6.83 24.28 10.74
CA GLY A 127 -7.20 23.85 12.09
C GLY A 127 -7.44 22.33 12.16
N TRP A 128 -7.52 21.75 13.37
CA TRP A 128 -7.57 20.29 13.57
C TRP A 128 -8.61 19.57 12.68
N LEU A 129 -9.78 20.18 12.46
CA LEU A 129 -10.83 19.69 11.57
C LEU A 129 -10.44 19.60 10.08
N GLY A 130 -9.60 20.51 9.59
CA GLY A 130 -9.10 20.50 8.22
C GLY A 130 -8.08 19.38 7.96
N ILE A 131 -7.29 19.04 8.99
CA ILE A 131 -6.36 17.90 8.96
C ILE A 131 -7.14 16.58 8.99
N VAL A 132 -8.16 16.47 9.84
CA VAL A 132 -9.02 15.28 9.92
C VAL A 132 -9.76 15.04 8.61
N LYS A 133 -10.38 16.06 8.00
CA LYS A 133 -11.07 15.93 6.70
C LYS A 133 -10.13 15.54 5.56
N ALA A 134 -8.94 16.14 5.50
CA ALA A 134 -7.96 15.79 4.49
C ALA A 134 -7.48 14.34 4.64
N ARG A 135 -7.20 13.91 5.88
CA ARG A 135 -6.85 12.51 6.19
C ARG A 135 -7.99 11.57 5.81
N PHE A 136 -9.23 11.88 6.17
CA PHE A 136 -10.40 11.07 5.82
C PHE A 136 -10.52 10.85 4.30
N PHE A 137 -10.35 11.90 3.50
CA PHE A 137 -10.46 11.79 2.04
C PHE A 137 -9.33 10.91 1.45
N SER A 138 -8.09 11.06 1.94
CA SER A 138 -6.98 10.19 1.55
C SER A 138 -7.17 8.75 2.02
N PHE A 139 -7.70 8.53 3.23
CA PHE A 139 -8.05 7.20 3.73
C PHE A 139 -9.11 6.54 2.85
N VAL A 140 -10.17 7.27 2.47
CA VAL A 140 -11.21 6.76 1.56
C VAL A 140 -10.63 6.38 0.21
N MET A 141 -9.70 7.18 -0.34
CA MET A 141 -9.05 6.86 -1.61
C MET A 141 -8.19 5.59 -1.52
N VAL A 142 -7.36 5.47 -0.48
CA VAL A 142 -6.52 4.29 -0.23
C VAL A 142 -7.38 3.05 0.03
N PHE A 143 -8.42 3.19 0.85
CA PHE A 143 -9.36 2.11 1.15
C PHE A 143 -10.14 1.69 -0.09
N GLY A 144 -10.51 2.63 -0.97
CA GLY A 144 -11.10 2.34 -2.26
C GLY A 144 -10.19 1.49 -3.13
N VAL A 145 -8.90 1.84 -3.26
CA VAL A 145 -7.92 1.04 -4.01
C VAL A 145 -7.71 -0.34 -3.38
N ALA A 146 -7.56 -0.41 -2.06
CA ALA A 146 -7.38 -1.66 -1.33
C ALA A 146 -8.60 -2.58 -1.48
N PHE A 147 -9.80 -2.03 -1.38
CA PHE A 147 -11.06 -2.75 -1.59
C PHE A 147 -11.17 -3.27 -3.02
N LEU A 148 -10.85 -2.43 -4.02
CA LEU A 148 -10.85 -2.86 -5.42
C LEU A 148 -9.86 -4.00 -5.69
N LEU A 149 -8.66 -3.95 -5.10
CA LEU A 149 -7.70 -5.04 -5.17
C LEU A 149 -8.24 -6.33 -4.53
N LEU A 150 -8.89 -6.20 -3.37
CA LEU A 150 -9.48 -7.34 -2.66
C LEU A 150 -10.60 -7.98 -3.48
N VAL A 151 -11.48 -7.17 -4.07
CA VAL A 151 -12.54 -7.65 -4.98
C VAL A 151 -11.93 -8.36 -6.20
N SER A 152 -10.88 -7.79 -6.81
CA SER A 152 -10.16 -8.44 -7.91
C SER A 152 -9.58 -9.80 -7.53
N LEU A 153 -9.04 -9.92 -6.31
CA LEU A 153 -8.52 -11.17 -5.78
C LEU A 153 -9.62 -12.20 -5.55
N ILE A 154 -10.75 -11.79 -4.96
CA ILE A 154 -11.91 -12.67 -4.73
C ILE A 154 -12.43 -13.19 -6.07
N ILE A 155 -12.61 -12.33 -7.07
CA ILE A 155 -13.04 -12.73 -8.40
C ILE A 155 -12.04 -13.73 -8.99
N SER A 156 -10.73 -13.49 -8.85
CA SER A 156 -9.69 -14.41 -9.32
C SER A 156 -9.77 -15.78 -8.64
N ALA A 157 -10.01 -15.82 -7.33
CA ALA A 157 -10.16 -17.06 -6.57
C ALA A 157 -11.43 -17.82 -6.99
N LEU A 158 -12.56 -17.12 -7.15
CA LEU A 158 -13.82 -17.71 -7.61
C LEU A 158 -13.70 -18.29 -9.01
N ILE A 159 -13.06 -17.58 -9.94
CA ILE A 159 -12.79 -18.07 -11.29
C ILE A 159 -11.91 -19.31 -11.23
N SER A 160 -10.85 -19.31 -10.41
CA SER A 160 -9.96 -20.46 -10.27
C SER A 160 -10.71 -21.72 -9.80
N LEU A 161 -11.59 -21.59 -8.81
CA LEU A 161 -12.43 -22.68 -8.30
C LEU A 161 -13.44 -23.18 -9.34
N PHE A 162 -14.06 -22.28 -10.09
CA PHE A 162 -15.02 -22.66 -11.13
C PHE A 162 -14.33 -23.29 -12.34
N SER A 163 -13.10 -22.87 -12.66
CA SER A 163 -12.32 -23.44 -13.76
C SER A 163 -11.97 -24.90 -13.51
N SER A 164 -11.73 -25.31 -12.25
CA SER A 164 -11.49 -26.72 -11.91
C SER A 164 -12.68 -27.64 -12.19
N TYR A 165 -13.92 -27.12 -12.20
CA TYR A 165 -15.12 -27.89 -12.54
C TYR A 165 -15.38 -27.98 -14.05
N LEU A 166 -14.93 -27.00 -14.83
CA LEU A 166 -15.09 -26.95 -16.29
C LEU A 166 -13.91 -27.57 -17.06
N ASN A 167 -12.82 -27.90 -16.35
CA ASN A 167 -11.60 -28.50 -16.88
C ASN A 167 -11.80 -29.77 -17.76
N PRO A 168 -12.84 -30.61 -17.58
CA PRO A 168 -13.09 -31.74 -18.49
C PRO A 168 -13.59 -31.35 -19.89
N PHE A 169 -14.13 -30.14 -20.08
CA PHE A 169 -14.80 -29.73 -21.32
C PHE A 169 -14.03 -28.67 -22.13
N ILE A 170 -13.11 -27.93 -21.52
CA ILE A 170 -12.44 -26.78 -22.13
C ILE A 170 -10.92 -26.95 -21.95
N GLY A 171 -10.26 -27.54 -22.95
CA GLY A 171 -8.83 -27.83 -22.91
C GLY A 171 -7.95 -26.58 -22.70
N ASN A 172 -6.88 -26.76 -21.90
CA ASN A 172 -5.59 -26.06 -21.77
C ASN A 172 -5.45 -24.52 -21.91
N ASN A 173 -6.52 -23.73 -22.05
CA ASN A 173 -6.44 -22.26 -22.24
C ASN A 173 -6.76 -21.44 -20.98
N ILE A 174 -6.96 -22.10 -19.84
CA ILE A 174 -7.38 -21.55 -18.54
C ILE A 174 -6.50 -20.39 -18.02
N LEU A 175 -5.19 -20.43 -18.30
CA LEU A 175 -4.25 -19.38 -17.88
C LEU A 175 -4.37 -18.11 -18.73
N ILE A 176 -4.79 -18.26 -19.99
CA ILE A 176 -4.92 -17.18 -20.96
C ILE A 176 -6.20 -16.37 -20.67
N ASP A 177 -7.32 -17.07 -20.44
CA ASP A 177 -8.62 -16.45 -20.10
C ASP A 177 -8.56 -15.66 -18.79
N SER A 178 -7.87 -16.21 -17.79
CA SER A 178 -7.65 -15.54 -16.51
C SER A 178 -6.80 -14.28 -16.65
N CYS A 179 -5.90 -14.22 -17.64
CA CYS A 179 -5.07 -13.05 -17.91
C CYS A 179 -5.88 -11.92 -18.58
N TYR A 180 -6.74 -12.27 -19.55
CA TYR A 180 -7.62 -11.33 -20.23
C TYR A 180 -8.66 -10.71 -19.28
N ALA A 181 -9.30 -11.54 -18.44
CA ALA A 181 -10.29 -11.05 -17.47
C ALA A 181 -9.68 -10.03 -16.49
N ARG A 182 -8.46 -10.27 -16.00
CA ARG A 182 -7.74 -9.35 -15.11
C ARG A 182 -7.36 -8.03 -15.79
N SER A 183 -6.95 -8.09 -17.05
CA SER A 183 -6.61 -6.89 -17.84
C SER A 183 -7.85 -6.01 -18.08
N ILE A 184 -8.98 -6.62 -18.44
CA ILE A 184 -10.24 -5.92 -18.70
C ILE A 184 -10.80 -5.27 -17.42
N LEU A 185 -10.72 -5.97 -16.28
CA LEU A 185 -11.10 -5.44 -14.96
C LEU A 185 -10.23 -4.24 -14.59
N SER A 186 -8.90 -4.34 -14.77
CA SER A 186 -7.98 -3.23 -14.55
C SER A 186 -8.32 -2.01 -15.41
N CYS A 187 -8.66 -2.21 -16.69
CA CYS A 187 -9.09 -1.13 -17.58
C CYS A 187 -10.41 -0.49 -17.15
N HIS A 188 -11.40 -1.27 -16.70
CA HIS A 188 -12.66 -0.74 -16.19
C HIS A 188 -12.47 0.04 -14.89
N ILE A 189 -11.55 -0.39 -14.03
CA ILE A 189 -11.17 0.31 -12.80
C ILE A 189 -10.56 1.67 -13.11
N PHE A 190 -9.65 1.77 -14.09
CA PHE A 190 -9.09 3.05 -14.53
C PHE A 190 -10.12 4.00 -15.14
N LYS A 191 -11.23 3.46 -15.66
CA LYS A 191 -12.35 4.25 -16.19
C LYS A 191 -13.34 4.70 -15.10
N LEU A 192 -13.35 4.03 -13.95
CA LEU A 192 -14.15 4.36 -12.76
C LEU A 192 -13.47 5.39 -11.83
N LEU A 193 -12.19 5.70 -12.05
CA LEU A 193 -11.55 6.88 -11.46
C LEU A 193 -12.32 8.12 -11.96
N PRO A 194 -12.96 8.89 -11.06
CA PRO A 194 -13.75 10.04 -11.48
C PRO A 194 -12.81 11.03 -12.19
N SER A 195 -13.14 11.28 -13.46
CA SER A 195 -12.42 12.17 -14.38
C SER A 195 -12.43 13.65 -13.96
N ASN A 196 -12.97 13.96 -12.78
CA ASN A 196 -13.04 15.31 -12.22
C ASN A 196 -11.69 15.83 -11.71
N LEU A 197 -10.66 14.99 -11.57
CA LEU A 197 -9.30 15.43 -11.19
C LEU A 197 -8.45 15.96 -12.36
N VAL A 198 -8.90 15.80 -13.62
CA VAL A 198 -8.18 16.32 -14.80
C VAL A 198 -8.40 17.83 -15.01
N ARG A 199 -9.41 18.45 -14.35
CA ARG A 199 -9.72 19.89 -14.46
C ARG A 199 -8.77 20.81 -13.66
N SER A 200 -7.78 20.28 -12.94
CA SER A 200 -6.79 21.09 -12.21
C SER A 200 -5.65 21.59 -13.12
N LYS A 201 -5.32 20.89 -14.21
CA LYS A 201 -4.19 21.28 -15.08
C LYS A 201 -4.40 22.60 -15.83
N ASN A 202 -5.64 23.02 -16.08
CA ASN A 202 -5.92 24.28 -16.79
C ASN A 202 -5.80 25.53 -15.90
N GLN A 203 -5.72 25.39 -14.57
CA GLN A 203 -5.45 26.54 -13.69
C GLN A 203 -3.96 26.88 -13.58
N PHE A 204 -3.06 25.91 -13.80
CA PHE A 204 -1.62 26.15 -13.72
C PHE A 204 -1.05 26.90 -14.93
N VAL A 205 -1.66 26.77 -16.11
CA VAL A 205 -1.17 27.43 -17.35
C VAL A 205 -1.59 28.91 -17.42
N LEU A 206 -2.67 29.31 -16.73
CA LEU A 206 -3.13 30.69 -16.76
C LEU A 206 -2.39 31.62 -15.78
N ASN A 207 -1.72 31.07 -14.76
CA ASN A 207 -0.99 31.89 -13.78
C ASN A 207 0.52 32.06 -14.13
N SER A 208 1.06 31.30 -15.09
CA SER A 208 2.46 31.44 -15.52
C SER A 208 2.65 32.45 -16.67
N LYS A 209 1.60 33.19 -17.04
CA LYS A 209 1.64 34.23 -18.08
C LYS A 209 1.58 35.66 -17.51
N VAL A 210 1.60 35.80 -16.19
CA VAL A 210 1.49 37.09 -15.47
C VAL A 210 2.63 37.31 -14.48
N ILE A 211 3.68 36.49 -14.50
CA ILE A 211 4.93 36.75 -13.75
C ILE A 211 6.12 36.49 -14.67
#